data_AF-A0A1Y2EHU2-F1
#
_entry.id   AF-A0A1Y2EHU2-F1
#
_cell.length_a   1.000
_cell.length_b   1.000
_cell.length_c   1.000
_cell.angle_alpha   90.00
_cell.angle_beta   90.00
_cell.angle_gamma   90.00
#
_symmetry.space_group_name_H-M   'P 1'
#
loop_
_entity.id
_entity.type
_entity.pdbx_description
1 polymer ?
#
loop_
_entity_poly.entity_id
_entity_poly.type
_entity_poly.pdbx_seq_one_letter_code
_entity_poly.pdbx_strand_id
1 'polypeptide(L)'
;MAAEKKPAVATELAGYTSTSEALPYAISPKRLLWNDFWTLLENATYLPGIIFPVWAGRHEPLNELSSTWCNARSLAFHFILIVFQLGFICSIPLFLFLPTTTSLAYILSFIALNELAVRSFNGPKDKEFVKIPNGGIPIAPGTETERWVFVNGVAVGDHWLQNNLQRLANTFRRRIIGVHNPTLGIIFDVVQCLIERDFNYTVPDIRQGFAYVKQQLMQDDEVVSKVILILHSQGGIEGGMIVDWLLADMPQQKLAKLEIYTFGNAANHFNNPMAKDGKHFLAGRNYFRSIGHIEHYANVGDFVARFGVLNFTTKDKQLGSNDDDEKSENRFVGTVFKRYGTGHMLNQHYLENMFTMKGNEVLESNPFMDSPVVVDEEYLNNNPKHRERLQNGGELTVKSMSRLWLYRNGGTPKEY
;
A
#
# COMPACT_ATOMS: atom_id res chain seq x y z
N MET A 1 40.77 -16.12 7.76
CA MET A 1 39.40 -16.26 7.20
C MET A 1 38.55 -15.18 7.83
N ALA A 2 38.37 -14.06 7.15
CA ALA A 2 37.47 -13.01 7.59
C ALA A 2 36.04 -13.50 7.39
N ALA A 3 35.26 -13.56 8.46
CA ALA A 3 33.84 -13.82 8.39
C ALA A 3 33.20 -12.71 7.56
N GLU A 4 32.67 -13.08 6.40
CA GLU A 4 31.90 -12.20 5.53
C GLU A 4 30.69 -11.71 6.36
N LYS A 5 30.70 -10.41 6.72
CA LYS A 5 29.58 -9.77 7.40
C LYS A 5 28.36 -9.95 6.49
N LYS A 6 27.41 -10.79 6.91
CA LYS A 6 26.06 -10.82 6.35
C LYS A 6 25.58 -9.36 6.26
N PRO A 7 25.08 -8.89 5.10
CA PRO A 7 24.64 -7.51 4.98
C PRO A 7 23.59 -7.25 6.06
N ALA A 8 23.89 -6.30 6.94
CA ALA A 8 23.01 -5.89 8.01
C ALA A 8 21.74 -5.31 7.37
N VAL A 9 20.60 -5.94 7.65
CA VAL A 9 19.28 -5.36 7.35
C VAL A 9 19.11 -4.20 8.33
N ALA A 10 19.36 -2.98 7.87
CA ALA A 10 19.06 -1.78 8.65
C ALA A 10 17.54 -1.52 8.60
N THR A 11 16.80 -2.25 9.42
CA THR A 11 15.39 -1.96 9.64
C THR A 11 15.30 -0.72 10.52
N GLU A 12 15.31 0.46 9.90
CA GLU A 12 14.87 1.67 10.58
C GLU A 12 13.36 1.55 10.81
N LEU A 13 12.96 1.41 12.07
CA LEU A 13 11.58 1.72 12.42
C LEU A 13 11.32 3.21 12.21
N ALA A 14 10.30 3.50 11.39
CA ALA A 14 9.49 4.69 11.55
C ALA A 14 8.57 4.55 12.78
N GLY A 15 9.16 4.27 13.94
CA GLY A 15 8.44 4.04 15.20
C GLY A 15 7.90 5.34 15.77
N TYR A 16 8.71 6.39 15.75
CA TYR A 16 8.31 7.73 16.17
C TYR A 16 9.11 8.75 15.37
N THR A 17 8.63 9.08 14.18
CA THR A 17 9.15 10.26 13.51
C THR A 17 8.11 11.02 12.72
N SER A 18 7.83 12.20 13.23
CA SER A 18 7.06 13.25 12.57
C SER A 18 7.93 14.18 11.73
N THR A 19 9.19 13.84 11.41
CA THR A 19 10.05 14.75 10.63
C THR A 19 10.56 14.05 9.37
N SER A 20 9.98 14.46 8.24
CA SER A 20 10.46 14.20 6.88
C SER A 20 10.57 15.56 6.19
N GLU A 21 11.53 15.71 5.29
CA GLU A 21 11.69 16.93 4.48
C GLU A 21 10.62 17.08 3.38
N ALA A 22 9.82 16.04 3.16
CA ALA A 22 8.76 16.10 2.17
C ALA A 22 7.72 17.15 2.58
N LEU A 23 7.26 17.93 1.60
CA LEU A 23 6.25 18.96 1.83
C LEU A 23 5.01 18.38 2.51
N PRO A 24 4.52 19.01 3.59
CA PRO A 24 3.24 18.65 4.19
C PRO A 24 2.11 18.66 3.18
N TYR A 25 1.25 17.64 3.23
CA TYR A 25 0.08 17.54 2.33
C TYR A 25 -0.90 18.72 2.45
N ALA A 26 -0.83 19.52 3.53
CA ALA A 26 -1.68 20.69 3.75
C ALA A 26 -1.25 21.93 2.94
N ILE A 27 -0.10 21.87 2.25
CA ILE A 27 0.39 22.95 1.39
C ILE A 27 -0.47 23.05 0.12
N SER A 28 -0.36 24.18 -0.60
CA SER A 28 -1.10 24.37 -1.86
C SER A 28 -0.85 23.22 -2.86
N PRO A 29 -1.93 22.68 -3.47
CA PRO A 29 -1.85 21.56 -4.43
C PRO A 29 -0.83 21.77 -5.57
N LYS A 30 -0.66 23.01 -6.03
CA LYS A 30 0.31 23.34 -7.09
C LYS A 30 1.76 23.13 -6.64
N ARG A 31 2.07 23.45 -5.39
CA ARG A 31 3.41 23.26 -4.83
C ARG A 31 3.66 21.77 -4.55
N LEU A 32 2.65 21.04 -4.09
CA LEU A 32 2.70 19.59 -3.92
C LEU A 32 2.97 18.90 -5.25
N LEU A 33 2.17 19.18 -6.29
CA LEU A 33 2.36 18.65 -7.62
C LEU A 33 3.76 18.95 -8.18
N TRP A 34 4.26 20.18 -7.99
CA TRP A 34 5.60 20.54 -8.41
C TRP A 34 6.69 19.75 -7.68
N ASN A 35 6.57 19.62 -6.36
CA ASN A 35 7.49 18.83 -5.55
C ASN A 35 7.45 17.34 -5.91
N ASP A 36 6.26 16.79 -6.10
CA ASP A 36 6.07 15.39 -6.44
C ASP A 36 6.56 15.10 -7.86
N PHE A 37 6.41 16.03 -8.80
CA PHE A 37 7.04 15.94 -10.12
C PHE A 37 8.57 15.82 -10.02
N TRP A 38 9.23 16.64 -9.21
CA TRP A 38 10.67 16.51 -8.99
C TRP A 38 11.04 15.24 -8.25
N THR A 39 10.25 14.81 -7.26
CA THR A 39 10.45 13.55 -6.54
C THR A 39 10.37 12.34 -7.48
N LEU A 40 9.47 12.35 -8.47
CA LEU A 40 9.41 11.33 -9.52
C LEU A 40 10.70 11.29 -10.36
N LEU A 41 11.23 12.46 -10.72
CA LEU A 41 12.48 12.56 -11.49
C LEU A 41 13.71 12.10 -10.69
N GLU A 42 13.82 12.50 -9.42
CA GLU A 42 14.88 12.07 -8.52
C GLU A 42 14.92 10.55 -8.36
N ASN A 43 13.75 9.91 -8.34
CA ASN A 43 13.63 8.46 -8.20
C ASN A 43 13.61 7.71 -9.53
N ALA A 44 13.74 8.38 -10.68
CA ALA A 44 13.60 7.75 -12.00
C ALA A 44 14.58 6.57 -12.23
N THR A 45 15.73 6.56 -11.56
CA THR A 45 16.70 5.45 -11.59
C THR A 45 16.15 4.15 -11.00
N TYR A 46 15.11 4.21 -10.17
CA TYR A 46 14.42 3.06 -9.59
C TYR A 46 13.26 2.53 -10.45
N LEU A 47 12.90 3.19 -11.56
CA LEU A 47 11.83 2.73 -12.46
C LEU A 47 12.01 1.27 -12.94
N PRO A 48 13.22 0.80 -13.32
CA PRO A 48 13.41 -0.62 -13.63
C PRO A 48 13.06 -1.53 -12.44
N GLY A 49 13.27 -1.05 -11.22
CA GLY A 49 12.93 -1.74 -9.98
C GLY A 49 11.44 -2.03 -9.78
N ILE A 50 10.54 -1.49 -10.62
CA ILE A 50 9.11 -1.86 -10.62
C ILE A 50 8.94 -3.34 -11.01
N ILE A 51 9.64 -3.76 -12.07
CA ILE A 51 9.53 -5.10 -12.66
C ILE A 51 10.66 -6.05 -12.27
N PHE A 52 11.81 -5.52 -11.85
CA PHE A 52 12.94 -6.34 -11.43
C PHE A 52 12.86 -6.73 -9.95
N PRO A 53 13.15 -8.00 -9.59
CA PRO A 53 13.56 -9.11 -10.47
C PRO A 53 12.39 -9.79 -11.22
N VAL A 54 12.44 -9.77 -12.55
CA VAL A 54 11.41 -10.35 -13.44
C VAL A 54 11.22 -11.86 -13.20
N TRP A 55 12.31 -12.56 -12.86
CA TRP A 55 12.35 -14.01 -12.72
C TRP A 55 11.91 -14.51 -11.34
N ALA A 56 11.73 -13.60 -10.36
CA ALA A 56 11.28 -14.01 -9.04
C ALA A 56 9.88 -14.64 -9.15
N GLY A 57 9.73 -15.88 -8.67
CA GLY A 57 8.43 -16.55 -8.62
C GLY A 57 7.76 -16.79 -9.97
N ARG A 58 8.52 -16.88 -11.09
CA ARG A 58 7.96 -17.07 -12.44
C ARG A 58 7.15 -18.36 -12.63
N HIS A 59 7.36 -19.31 -11.73
CA HIS A 59 6.69 -20.62 -11.69
C HIS A 59 5.38 -20.59 -10.88
N GLU A 60 5.13 -19.55 -10.09
CA GLU A 60 3.91 -19.40 -9.30
C GLU A 60 2.81 -18.76 -10.17
N PRO A 61 1.72 -19.48 -10.51
CA PRO A 61 0.73 -18.99 -11.47
C PRO A 61 0.04 -17.69 -11.06
N LEU A 62 -0.07 -17.43 -9.75
CA LEU A 62 -0.72 -16.22 -9.23
C LEU A 62 0.17 -14.97 -9.32
N ASN A 63 1.46 -15.10 -9.63
CA ASN A 63 2.33 -13.94 -9.76
C ASN A 63 2.07 -13.17 -11.06
N GLU A 64 2.21 -11.85 -11.00
CA GLU A 64 1.86 -10.92 -12.08
C GLU A 64 2.71 -11.11 -13.34
N LEU A 65 4.00 -11.49 -13.18
CA LEU A 65 4.93 -11.74 -14.30
C LEU A 65 5.20 -13.24 -14.53
N SER A 66 4.38 -14.12 -13.97
CA SER A 66 4.48 -15.57 -14.22
C SER A 66 4.18 -15.89 -15.68
N SER A 67 4.76 -16.99 -16.18
CA SER A 67 4.67 -17.37 -17.60
C SER A 67 3.32 -18.01 -17.95
N THR A 68 2.23 -17.27 -17.78
CA THR A 68 0.87 -17.67 -18.16
C THR A 68 0.40 -16.89 -19.39
N TRP A 69 -0.52 -17.49 -20.16
CA TRP A 69 -1.12 -16.81 -21.31
C TRP A 69 -1.88 -15.53 -20.91
N CYS A 70 -2.58 -15.56 -19.78
CA CYS A 70 -3.32 -14.42 -19.27
C CYS A 70 -2.38 -13.26 -18.90
N ASN A 71 -1.24 -13.55 -18.24
CA ASN A 71 -0.24 -12.52 -17.95
C ASN A 71 0.43 -12.00 -19.22
N ALA A 72 0.78 -12.87 -20.17
CA ALA A 72 1.34 -12.46 -21.45
C ALA A 72 0.39 -11.51 -22.21
N ARG A 73 -0.92 -11.82 -22.20
CA ARG A 73 -1.96 -10.95 -22.76
C ARG A 73 -2.04 -9.61 -22.01
N SER A 74 -2.00 -9.60 -20.68
CA SER A 74 -2.00 -8.37 -19.89
C SER A 74 -0.79 -7.48 -20.19
N LEU A 75 0.41 -8.08 -20.27
CA LEU A 75 1.64 -7.36 -20.61
C LEU A 75 1.58 -6.79 -22.03
N ALA A 76 1.13 -7.57 -23.00
CA ALA A 76 0.95 -7.10 -24.38
C ALA A 76 -0.07 -5.96 -24.46
N PHE A 77 -1.17 -6.05 -23.71
CA PHE A 77 -2.19 -5.01 -23.64
C PHE A 77 -1.62 -3.69 -23.09
N HIS A 78 -0.89 -3.75 -21.98
CA HIS A 78 -0.23 -2.57 -21.42
C HIS A 78 0.83 -1.98 -22.37
N PHE A 79 1.62 -2.83 -23.04
CA PHE A 79 2.59 -2.35 -24.02
C PHE A 79 1.92 -1.58 -25.17
N ILE A 80 0.82 -2.11 -25.73
CA ILE A 80 0.04 -1.44 -26.77
C ILE A 80 -0.51 -0.11 -26.26
N LEU A 81 -1.07 -0.08 -25.05
CA LEU A 81 -1.59 1.15 -24.45
C LEU A 81 -0.49 2.18 -24.22
N ILE A 82 0.70 1.79 -23.74
CA ILE A 82 1.82 2.72 -23.56
C ILE A 82 2.16 3.39 -24.90
N VAL A 83 2.30 2.61 -25.99
CA VAL A 83 2.61 3.16 -27.31
C VAL A 83 1.49 4.10 -27.79
N PHE A 84 0.23 3.70 -27.63
CA PHE A 84 -0.93 4.50 -28.02
C PHE A 84 -1.02 5.82 -27.23
N GLN A 85 -0.84 5.76 -25.92
CA GLN A 85 -0.95 6.89 -24.99
C GLN A 85 0.22 7.87 -25.14
N LEU A 86 1.45 7.37 -25.30
CA LEU A 86 2.60 8.20 -25.61
C LEU A 86 2.46 8.86 -26.99
N GLY A 87 1.94 8.13 -27.99
CA GLY A 87 1.63 8.69 -29.30
C GLY A 87 0.65 9.87 -29.21
N PHE A 88 -0.39 9.74 -28.40
CA PHE A 88 -1.33 10.84 -28.12
C PHE A 88 -0.63 12.03 -27.46
N ILE A 89 0.16 11.81 -26.40
CA ILE A 89 0.88 12.89 -25.71
C ILE A 89 1.85 13.61 -26.65
N CYS A 90 2.62 12.86 -27.44
CA CYS A 90 3.55 13.42 -28.44
C CYS A 90 2.83 14.19 -29.56
N SER A 91 1.55 13.90 -29.82
CA SER A 91 0.76 14.63 -30.82
C SER A 91 0.22 15.98 -30.34
N ILE A 92 0.17 16.22 -29.02
CA ILE A 92 -0.42 17.44 -28.42
C ILE A 92 0.17 18.74 -28.99
N PRO A 93 1.50 18.89 -29.18
CA PRO A 93 2.06 20.11 -29.75
C PRO A 93 1.54 20.45 -31.15
N LEU A 94 1.08 19.45 -31.92
CA LEU A 94 0.51 19.66 -33.26
C LEU A 94 -0.83 20.41 -33.20
N PHE A 95 -1.53 20.39 -32.07
CA PHE A 95 -2.82 21.08 -31.92
C PHE A 95 -2.69 22.60 -32.04
N LEU A 96 -1.49 23.16 -31.85
CA LEU A 96 -1.21 24.58 -32.10
C LEU A 96 -1.37 24.97 -33.57
N PHE A 97 -1.31 24.00 -34.48
CA PHE A 97 -1.38 24.20 -35.93
C PHE A 97 -2.69 23.70 -36.56
N LEU A 98 -3.59 23.10 -35.75
CA LEU A 98 -4.84 22.52 -36.22
C LEU A 98 -6.04 23.36 -35.78
N PRO A 99 -7.15 23.37 -36.54
CA PRO A 99 -8.40 23.96 -36.08
C PRO A 99 -8.86 23.34 -34.76
N THR A 100 -9.39 24.15 -33.84
CA THR A 100 -9.85 23.70 -32.52
C THR A 100 -10.86 22.55 -32.61
N THR A 101 -11.73 22.53 -33.62
CA THR A 101 -12.70 21.47 -33.84
C THR A 101 -12.04 20.14 -34.20
N THR A 102 -10.99 20.15 -35.01
CA THR A 102 -10.19 18.97 -35.36
C THR A 102 -9.47 18.43 -34.14
N SER A 103 -8.81 19.29 -33.37
CA SER A 103 -8.13 18.93 -32.13
C SER A 103 -9.10 18.33 -31.10
N LEU A 104 -10.29 18.93 -30.94
CA LEU A 104 -11.32 18.41 -30.04
C LEU A 104 -11.83 17.04 -30.50
N ALA A 105 -12.13 16.87 -31.79
CA ALA A 105 -12.58 15.59 -32.34
C ALA A 105 -11.53 14.48 -32.16
N TYR A 106 -10.25 14.82 -32.34
CA TYR A 106 -9.13 13.90 -32.10
C TYR A 106 -9.04 13.48 -30.63
N ILE A 107 -9.10 14.44 -29.69
CA ILE A 107 -9.08 14.14 -28.24
C ILE A 107 -10.26 13.25 -27.86
N LEU A 108 -11.49 13.59 -28.30
CA LEU A 108 -12.68 12.80 -27.99
C LEU A 108 -12.59 11.38 -28.56
N SER A 109 -12.05 11.24 -29.77
CA SER A 109 -11.84 9.95 -30.41
C SER A 109 -10.79 9.12 -29.67
N PHE A 110 -9.70 9.74 -29.24
CA PHE A 110 -8.69 9.09 -28.42
C PHE A 110 -9.26 8.60 -27.09
N ILE A 111 -10.00 9.45 -26.37
CA ILE A 111 -10.65 9.08 -25.10
C ILE A 111 -11.59 7.90 -25.32
N ALA A 112 -12.46 7.96 -26.35
CA ALA A 112 -13.40 6.89 -26.65
C ALA A 112 -12.70 5.56 -26.98
N LEU A 113 -11.61 5.60 -27.74
CA LEU A 113 -10.82 4.41 -28.07
C LEU A 113 -10.08 3.84 -26.85
N ASN A 114 -9.49 4.70 -26.01
CA ASN A 114 -8.83 4.27 -24.77
C ASN A 114 -9.83 3.60 -23.83
N GLU A 115 -10.97 4.25 -23.58
CA GLU A 115 -12.07 3.72 -22.76
C GLU A 115 -12.58 2.38 -23.27
N LEU A 116 -12.78 2.25 -24.59
CA LEU A 116 -13.21 1.00 -25.20
C LEU A 116 -12.17 -0.12 -25.00
N ALA A 117 -10.89 0.20 -25.16
CA ALA A 117 -9.81 -0.76 -24.96
C ALA A 117 -9.76 -1.24 -23.49
N VAL A 118 -9.70 -0.31 -22.53
CA VAL A 118 -9.56 -0.65 -21.09
C VAL A 118 -10.80 -1.29 -20.51
N ARG A 119 -12.01 -1.00 -21.02
CA ARG A 119 -13.25 -1.63 -20.56
C ARG A 119 -13.22 -3.15 -20.67
N SER A 120 -12.65 -3.68 -21.75
CA SER A 120 -12.51 -5.13 -21.94
C SER A 120 -11.50 -5.76 -20.98
N PHE A 121 -10.53 -4.96 -20.51
CA PHE A 121 -9.43 -5.39 -19.67
C PHE A 121 -9.77 -5.32 -18.17
N ASN A 122 -10.52 -4.28 -17.77
CA ASN A 122 -10.98 -4.09 -16.40
C ASN A 122 -12.18 -4.96 -16.03
N GLY A 123 -12.91 -5.47 -17.02
CA GLY A 123 -14.12 -6.25 -16.79
C GLY A 123 -15.37 -5.37 -16.53
N PRO A 124 -16.51 -6.00 -16.20
CA PRO A 124 -17.76 -5.28 -15.96
C PRO A 124 -17.68 -4.40 -14.69
N LYS A 125 -18.27 -3.20 -14.74
CA LYS A 125 -18.25 -2.25 -13.61
C LYS A 125 -18.95 -2.77 -12.36
N ASP A 126 -20.02 -3.56 -12.52
CA ASP A 126 -20.81 -4.08 -11.40
C ASP A 126 -20.34 -5.47 -10.91
N LYS A 127 -19.14 -5.90 -11.34
CA LYS A 127 -18.60 -7.20 -10.96
C LYS A 127 -18.14 -7.15 -9.50
N GLU A 128 -18.69 -8.04 -8.66
CA GLU A 128 -18.19 -8.23 -7.30
C GLU A 128 -16.87 -9.02 -7.35
N PHE A 129 -15.80 -8.44 -6.82
CA PHE A 129 -14.50 -9.10 -6.72
C PHE A 129 -14.36 -9.76 -5.36
N VAL A 130 -14.57 -11.06 -5.31
CA VAL A 130 -14.47 -11.84 -4.07
C VAL A 130 -13.66 -13.09 -4.31
N LYS A 131 -12.72 -13.39 -3.42
CA LYS A 131 -12.03 -14.67 -3.38
C LYS A 131 -12.07 -15.28 -1.99
N ILE A 132 -12.20 -16.59 -1.97
CA ILE A 132 -12.02 -17.44 -0.79
C ILE A 132 -10.80 -18.34 -1.02
N PRO A 133 -10.21 -18.90 0.05
CA PRO A 133 -9.11 -19.85 -0.08
C PRO A 133 -9.49 -21.00 -1.02
N ASN A 134 -8.56 -21.43 -1.88
CA ASN A 134 -8.78 -22.50 -2.85
C ASN A 134 -7.61 -23.52 -2.83
N GLY A 135 -7.64 -24.51 -3.73
CA GLY A 135 -6.52 -25.46 -3.86
C GLY A 135 -6.34 -26.41 -2.68
N GLY A 136 -7.41 -26.68 -1.92
CA GLY A 136 -7.36 -27.51 -0.71
C GLY A 136 -6.94 -26.75 0.55
N ILE A 137 -6.87 -25.42 0.50
CA ILE A 137 -6.67 -24.57 1.68
C ILE A 137 -8.04 -24.31 2.34
N PRO A 138 -8.23 -24.63 3.64
CA PRO A 138 -9.48 -24.36 4.33
C PRO A 138 -9.63 -22.88 4.70
N ILE A 139 -10.87 -22.43 4.88
CA ILE A 139 -11.16 -21.16 5.55
C ILE A 139 -10.87 -21.33 7.05
N ALA A 140 -10.23 -20.33 7.65
CA ALA A 140 -9.94 -20.35 9.08
C ALA A 140 -11.24 -20.31 9.91
N PRO A 141 -11.43 -21.23 10.88
CA PRO A 141 -12.64 -21.26 11.71
C PRO A 141 -12.72 -20.04 12.63
N GLY A 142 -13.94 -19.53 12.88
CA GLY A 142 -14.12 -18.39 13.79
C GLY A 142 -13.77 -17.03 13.16
N THR A 143 -13.58 -16.98 11.85
CA THR A 143 -13.24 -15.75 11.09
C THR A 143 -14.44 -15.16 10.35
N GLU A 144 -15.66 -15.66 10.61
CA GLU A 144 -16.89 -15.26 9.92
C GLU A 144 -17.30 -13.81 10.21
N THR A 145 -16.80 -13.24 11.31
CA THR A 145 -17.04 -11.85 11.73
C THR A 145 -15.93 -10.89 11.26
N GLU A 146 -14.86 -11.41 10.64
CA GLU A 146 -13.81 -10.57 10.05
C GLU A 146 -14.25 -10.09 8.65
N ARG A 147 -13.89 -8.86 8.29
CA ARG A 147 -14.12 -8.30 6.94
C ARG A 147 -12.82 -7.84 6.33
N TRP A 148 -12.35 -8.55 5.31
CA TRP A 148 -11.10 -8.24 4.62
C TRP A 148 -11.38 -7.57 3.28
N VAL A 149 -10.80 -6.39 3.12
CA VAL A 149 -10.95 -5.53 1.95
C VAL A 149 -9.58 -5.28 1.36
N PHE A 150 -9.44 -5.40 0.04
CA PHE A 150 -8.21 -5.12 -0.69
C PHE A 150 -8.46 -4.05 -1.75
N VAL A 151 -7.56 -3.08 -1.84
CA VAL A 151 -7.55 -2.04 -2.87
C VAL A 151 -6.25 -2.14 -3.66
N ASN A 152 -6.35 -2.34 -4.98
CA ASN A 152 -5.20 -2.49 -5.87
C ASN A 152 -4.58 -1.16 -6.29
N GLY A 153 -3.44 -1.24 -6.97
CA GLY A 153 -2.77 -0.09 -7.57
C GLY A 153 -3.02 0.09 -9.06
N VAL A 154 -2.18 0.96 -9.64
CA VAL A 154 -2.08 1.21 -11.09
C VAL A 154 -1.84 -0.06 -11.89
N ALA A 155 -2.22 -0.02 -13.17
CA ALA A 155 -1.97 -1.06 -14.15
C ALA A 155 -2.63 -2.41 -13.84
N VAL A 156 -3.61 -2.48 -12.93
CA VAL A 156 -4.26 -3.74 -12.56
C VAL A 156 -5.64 -3.86 -13.19
N GLY A 157 -5.74 -4.76 -14.18
CA GLY A 157 -7.02 -5.20 -14.75
C GLY A 157 -7.66 -6.36 -13.98
N ASP A 158 -8.78 -6.87 -14.51
CA ASP A 158 -9.58 -7.93 -13.90
C ASP A 158 -8.76 -9.17 -13.50
N HIS A 159 -7.85 -9.59 -14.39
CA HIS A 159 -7.06 -10.80 -14.20
C HIS A 159 -6.08 -10.68 -13.02
N TRP A 160 -5.28 -9.61 -12.98
CA TRP A 160 -4.30 -9.41 -11.92
C TRP A 160 -4.96 -9.15 -10.57
N LEU A 161 -6.06 -8.39 -10.54
CA LEU A 161 -6.83 -8.20 -9.30
C LEU A 161 -7.31 -9.54 -8.73
N GLN A 162 -7.88 -10.41 -9.57
CA GLN A 162 -8.33 -11.73 -9.13
C GLN A 162 -7.17 -12.60 -8.60
N ASN A 163 -5.99 -12.53 -9.20
CA ASN A 163 -4.81 -13.25 -8.72
C ASN A 163 -4.30 -12.68 -7.40
N ASN A 164 -4.28 -11.35 -7.22
CA ASN A 164 -3.93 -10.71 -5.96
C ASN A 164 -4.88 -11.13 -4.83
N LEU A 165 -6.19 -11.06 -5.08
CA LEU A 165 -7.21 -11.51 -4.13
C LEU A 165 -7.06 -12.98 -3.78
N GLN A 166 -6.80 -13.85 -4.77
CA GLN A 166 -6.63 -15.27 -4.52
C GLN A 166 -5.37 -15.54 -3.69
N ARG A 167 -4.27 -14.85 -3.97
CA ARG A 167 -3.04 -15.01 -3.19
C ARG A 167 -3.22 -14.55 -1.75
N LEU A 168 -3.87 -13.42 -1.52
CA LEU A 168 -4.22 -12.93 -0.18
C LEU A 168 -5.14 -13.92 0.55
N ALA A 169 -6.19 -14.41 -0.12
CA ALA A 169 -7.12 -15.38 0.45
C ALA A 169 -6.41 -16.67 0.87
N ASN A 170 -5.52 -17.20 0.03
CA ASN A 170 -4.75 -18.41 0.33
C ASN A 170 -3.74 -18.18 1.48
N THR A 171 -3.09 -17.01 1.52
CA THR A 171 -2.09 -16.65 2.53
C THR A 171 -2.70 -16.55 3.92
N PHE A 172 -3.82 -15.83 4.03
CA PHE A 172 -4.45 -15.53 5.31
C PHE A 172 -5.57 -16.52 5.66
N ARG A 173 -6.04 -17.34 4.72
CA ARG A 173 -7.17 -18.27 4.90
C ARG A 173 -8.51 -17.58 5.20
N ARG A 174 -8.74 -16.40 4.59
CA ARG A 174 -9.99 -15.61 4.72
C ARG A 174 -10.63 -15.30 3.38
N ARG A 175 -11.92 -14.95 3.44
CA ARG A 175 -12.65 -14.32 2.33
C ARG A 175 -12.15 -12.87 2.17
N ILE A 176 -11.59 -12.54 1.00
CA ILE A 176 -11.10 -11.20 0.68
C ILE A 176 -12.00 -10.59 -0.40
N ILE A 177 -12.39 -9.34 -0.19
CA ILE A 177 -13.19 -8.53 -1.12
C ILE A 177 -12.27 -7.50 -1.76
N GLY A 178 -12.33 -7.37 -3.08
CA GLY A 178 -11.60 -6.35 -3.83
C GLY A 178 -12.45 -5.13 -4.09
N VAL A 179 -11.93 -3.94 -3.78
CA VAL A 179 -12.35 -2.68 -4.37
C VAL A 179 -11.43 -2.46 -5.57
N HIS A 180 -11.99 -2.56 -6.77
CA HIS A 180 -11.20 -2.46 -7.99
C HIS A 180 -10.95 -0.99 -8.31
N ASN A 181 -9.68 -0.57 -8.31
CA ASN A 181 -9.23 0.63 -9.00
C ASN A 181 -8.92 0.25 -10.47
N PRO A 182 -9.82 0.55 -11.43
CA PRO A 182 -9.66 0.14 -12.81
C PRO A 182 -8.57 0.96 -13.52
N THR A 183 -7.70 0.29 -14.28
CA THR A 183 -6.63 0.97 -15.02
C THR A 183 -7.17 1.71 -16.26
N LEU A 184 -6.72 2.94 -16.46
CA LEU A 184 -6.84 3.70 -17.70
C LEU A 184 -5.62 3.48 -18.63
N GLY A 185 -4.70 2.62 -18.22
CA GLY A 185 -3.38 2.37 -18.80
C GLY A 185 -2.30 3.15 -18.07
N ILE A 186 -1.10 2.56 -17.99
CA ILE A 186 0.00 2.99 -17.09
C ILE A 186 0.27 4.50 -17.13
N ILE A 187 0.23 5.12 -18.31
CA ILE A 187 0.53 6.55 -18.44
C ILE A 187 -0.56 7.40 -17.78
N PHE A 188 -1.84 7.11 -18.06
CA PHE A 188 -2.94 7.85 -17.45
C PHE A 188 -3.18 7.49 -16.00
N ASP A 189 -2.86 6.26 -15.60
CA ASP A 189 -2.86 5.87 -14.19
C ASP A 189 -1.89 6.73 -13.38
N VAL A 190 -0.68 6.99 -13.89
CA VAL A 190 0.29 7.88 -13.23
C VAL A 190 -0.24 9.32 -13.15
N VAL A 191 -0.89 9.82 -14.20
CA VAL A 191 -1.52 11.16 -14.19
C VAL A 191 -2.65 11.21 -13.17
N GLN A 192 -3.53 10.22 -13.14
CA GLN A 192 -4.62 10.10 -12.16
C GLN A 192 -4.07 10.04 -10.74
N CYS A 193 -3.03 9.23 -10.50
CA CYS A 193 -2.33 9.11 -9.23
C CYS A 193 -1.85 10.48 -8.70
N LEU A 194 -1.23 11.31 -9.56
CA LEU A 194 -0.82 12.67 -9.20
C LEU A 194 -2.03 13.57 -8.89
N ILE A 195 -3.10 13.49 -9.69
CA ILE A 195 -4.32 14.29 -9.47
C ILE A 195 -4.96 13.93 -8.12
N GLU A 196 -5.12 12.64 -7.82
CA GLU A 196 -5.66 12.14 -6.55
C GLU A 196 -4.80 12.60 -5.38
N ARG A 197 -3.49 12.37 -5.47
CA ARG A 197 -2.52 12.61 -4.40
C ARG A 197 -2.31 14.10 -4.09
N ASP A 198 -2.27 14.96 -5.10
CA ASP A 198 -1.94 16.38 -4.94
C ASP A 198 -3.16 17.28 -4.78
N PHE A 199 -4.30 16.88 -5.34
CA PHE A 199 -5.54 17.67 -5.30
C PHE A 199 -6.63 17.07 -4.40
N ASN A 200 -6.38 15.91 -3.77
CA ASN A 200 -7.39 15.14 -3.03
C ASN A 200 -8.63 14.85 -3.88
N TYR A 201 -8.43 14.62 -5.18
CA TYR A 201 -9.53 14.34 -6.08
C TYR A 201 -10.05 12.93 -5.82
N THR A 202 -11.33 12.80 -5.52
CA THR A 202 -11.92 11.49 -5.20
C THR A 202 -12.56 10.85 -6.41
N VAL A 203 -12.14 9.63 -6.70
CA VAL A 203 -12.63 8.79 -7.80
C VAL A 203 -13.68 7.78 -7.28
N PRO A 204 -14.47 7.14 -8.17
CA PRO A 204 -15.58 6.27 -7.76
C PRO A 204 -15.19 5.08 -6.86
N ASP A 205 -14.01 4.52 -7.05
CA ASP A 205 -13.41 3.43 -6.26
C ASP A 205 -13.14 3.85 -4.81
N ILE A 206 -12.55 5.03 -4.56
CA ILE A 206 -12.45 5.63 -3.22
C ILE A 206 -13.83 5.73 -2.54
N ARG A 207 -14.84 6.22 -3.28
CA ARG A 207 -16.21 6.37 -2.73
C ARG A 207 -16.83 5.02 -2.39
N GLN A 208 -16.64 4.02 -3.24
CA GLN A 208 -17.13 2.65 -3.01
C GLN A 208 -16.41 2.00 -1.82
N GLY A 209 -15.08 2.11 -1.76
CA GLY A 209 -14.28 1.61 -0.66
C GLY A 209 -14.65 2.26 0.67
N PHE A 210 -14.82 3.59 0.70
CA PHE A 210 -15.32 4.30 1.86
C PHE A 210 -16.70 3.81 2.29
N ALA A 211 -17.67 3.77 1.38
CA ALA A 211 -19.03 3.34 1.69
C ALA A 211 -19.07 1.91 2.24
N TYR A 212 -18.30 1.00 1.63
CA TYR A 212 -18.20 -0.38 2.07
C TYR A 212 -17.56 -0.49 3.46
N VAL A 213 -16.38 0.09 3.67
CA VAL A 213 -15.66 0.03 4.95
C VAL A 213 -16.49 0.68 6.06
N LYS A 214 -17.08 1.86 5.80
CA LYS A 214 -18.00 2.53 6.73
C LYS A 214 -19.16 1.60 7.12
N GLN A 215 -19.81 0.98 6.14
CA GLN A 215 -20.92 0.07 6.39
C GLN A 215 -20.50 -1.09 7.29
N GLN A 216 -19.33 -1.70 7.05
CA GLN A 216 -18.84 -2.80 7.87
C GLN A 216 -18.48 -2.35 9.29
N LEU A 217 -17.84 -1.19 9.44
CA LEU A 217 -17.47 -0.65 10.76
C LEU A 217 -18.68 -0.28 11.62
N MET A 218 -19.79 0.16 10.99
CA MET A 218 -21.02 0.52 11.71
C MET A 218 -21.76 -0.69 12.31
N GLN A 219 -21.55 -1.89 11.77
CA GLN A 219 -22.15 -3.11 12.31
C GLN A 219 -21.74 -3.35 13.78
N ASP A 220 -22.59 -4.11 14.47
CA ASP A 220 -22.32 -4.53 15.84
C ASP A 220 -21.17 -5.54 15.90
N ASP A 221 -20.48 -5.59 17.04
CA ASP A 221 -19.25 -6.36 17.24
C ASP A 221 -19.48 -7.87 17.10
N GLU A 222 -20.70 -8.34 17.39
CA GLU A 222 -21.12 -9.73 17.19
C GLU A 222 -21.21 -10.11 15.69
N VAL A 223 -21.46 -9.13 14.82
CA VAL A 223 -21.60 -9.33 13.37
C VAL A 223 -20.28 -9.04 12.65
N VAL A 224 -19.66 -7.92 12.99
CA VAL A 224 -18.35 -7.51 12.49
C VAL A 224 -17.47 -7.11 13.67
N SER A 225 -16.58 -8.04 14.01
CA SER A 225 -15.59 -7.85 15.08
C SER A 225 -14.42 -6.98 14.60
N LYS A 226 -14.07 -7.10 13.31
CA LYS A 226 -12.88 -6.47 12.75
C LYS A 226 -13.01 -6.19 11.26
N VAL A 227 -12.45 -5.08 10.81
CA VAL A 227 -12.29 -4.74 9.40
C VAL A 227 -10.80 -4.59 9.08
N ILE A 228 -10.32 -5.35 8.11
CA ILE A 228 -8.93 -5.35 7.66
C ILE A 228 -8.88 -4.74 6.27
N LEU A 229 -8.17 -3.62 6.13
CA LEU A 229 -7.97 -2.92 4.87
C LEU A 229 -6.54 -3.12 4.37
N ILE A 230 -6.40 -3.86 3.28
CA ILE A 230 -5.12 -4.09 2.60
C ILE A 230 -5.02 -3.18 1.39
N LEU A 231 -3.91 -2.47 1.26
CA LEU A 231 -3.68 -1.48 0.20
C LEU A 231 -2.39 -1.78 -0.53
N HIS A 232 -2.36 -1.65 -1.86
CA HIS A 232 -1.13 -1.78 -2.64
C HIS A 232 -0.93 -0.58 -3.57
N SER A 233 0.30 -0.05 -3.63
CA SER A 233 0.67 1.01 -4.59
C SER A 233 -0.24 2.25 -4.48
N GLN A 234 -0.88 2.70 -5.57
CA GLN A 234 -1.89 3.77 -5.59
C GLN A 234 -3.08 3.49 -4.66
N GLY A 235 -3.45 2.24 -4.42
CA GLY A 235 -4.47 1.91 -3.41
C GLY A 235 -4.11 2.46 -2.02
N GLY A 236 -2.82 2.74 -1.75
CA GLY A 236 -2.38 3.47 -0.57
C GLY A 236 -2.85 4.94 -0.52
N ILE A 237 -2.86 5.65 -1.65
CA ILE A 237 -3.42 7.00 -1.80
C ILE A 237 -4.92 6.96 -1.55
N GLU A 238 -5.62 6.05 -2.24
CA GLU A 238 -7.07 5.86 -2.09
C GLU A 238 -7.45 5.53 -0.65
N GLY A 239 -6.73 4.59 -0.03
CA GLY A 239 -6.96 4.19 1.35
C GLY A 239 -6.64 5.28 2.36
N GLY A 240 -5.63 6.13 2.10
CA GLY A 240 -5.39 7.34 2.89
C GLY A 240 -6.58 8.29 2.87
N MET A 241 -7.15 8.54 1.68
CA MET A 241 -8.37 9.35 1.55
C MET A 241 -9.61 8.70 2.18
N ILE A 242 -9.76 7.37 2.08
CA ILE A 242 -10.81 6.63 2.79
C ILE A 242 -10.68 6.83 4.29
N VAL A 243 -9.47 6.72 4.84
CA VAL A 243 -9.20 6.94 6.26
C VAL A 243 -9.53 8.37 6.68
N ASP A 244 -9.17 9.37 5.88
CA ASP A 244 -9.50 10.77 6.15
C ASP A 244 -11.02 11.00 6.24
N TRP A 245 -11.79 10.41 5.32
CA TRP A 245 -13.24 10.48 5.36
C TRP A 245 -13.83 9.73 6.56
N LEU A 246 -13.29 8.55 6.88
CA LEU A 246 -13.72 7.78 8.05
C LEU A 246 -13.45 8.55 9.36
N LEU A 247 -12.29 9.20 9.48
CA LEU A 247 -11.94 10.02 10.64
C LEU A 247 -12.85 11.24 10.80
N ALA A 248 -13.37 11.79 9.70
CA ALA A 248 -14.29 12.92 9.73
C ALA A 248 -15.75 12.53 10.05
N ASP A 249 -16.16 11.30 9.71
CA ASP A 249 -17.56 10.90 9.67
C ASP A 249 -17.94 9.84 10.72
N MET A 250 -16.95 9.17 11.35
CA MET A 250 -17.19 8.03 12.25
C MET A 250 -16.76 8.30 13.70
N PRO A 251 -17.50 7.77 14.70
CA PRO A 251 -17.04 7.77 16.08
C PRO A 251 -15.74 6.97 16.27
N GLN A 252 -14.84 7.48 17.10
CA GLN A 252 -13.52 6.89 17.33
C GLN A 252 -13.58 5.43 17.80
N GLN A 253 -14.59 5.05 18.60
CA GLN A 253 -14.73 3.67 19.08
C GLN A 253 -14.95 2.67 17.94
N LYS A 254 -15.63 3.06 16.86
CA LYS A 254 -15.86 2.20 15.70
C LYS A 254 -14.59 2.04 14.87
N LEU A 255 -13.74 3.09 14.81
CA LEU A 255 -12.45 3.05 14.10
C LEU A 255 -11.42 2.13 14.75
N ALA A 256 -11.55 1.83 16.04
CA ALA A 256 -10.66 0.90 16.73
C ALA A 256 -10.72 -0.53 16.16
N LYS A 257 -11.81 -0.89 15.47
CA LYS A 257 -11.98 -2.18 14.76
C LYS A 257 -11.18 -2.28 13.45
N LEU A 258 -10.66 -1.15 12.95
CA LEU A 258 -9.98 -1.07 11.68
C LEU A 258 -8.50 -1.40 11.86
N GLU A 259 -7.99 -2.33 11.04
CA GLU A 259 -6.58 -2.60 10.86
C GLU A 259 -6.18 -2.32 9.41
N ILE A 260 -5.03 -1.68 9.19
CA ILE A 260 -4.59 -1.25 7.87
C ILE A 260 -3.20 -1.80 7.56
N TYR A 261 -3.07 -2.42 6.40
CA TYR A 261 -1.81 -3.00 5.95
C TYR A 261 -1.52 -2.58 4.52
N THR A 262 -0.38 -1.93 4.29
CA THR A 262 -0.06 -1.38 2.97
C THR A 262 1.22 -1.98 2.40
N PHE A 263 1.27 -2.15 1.08
CA PHE A 263 2.43 -2.67 0.36
C PHE A 263 2.83 -1.66 -0.73
N GLY A 264 4.05 -1.14 -0.67
CA GLY A 264 4.55 -0.17 -1.65
C GLY A 264 3.69 1.10 -1.73
N ASN A 265 3.22 1.59 -0.58
CA ASN A 265 2.24 2.67 -0.47
C ASN A 265 2.70 3.96 -1.16
N ALA A 266 1.93 4.43 -2.14
CA ALA A 266 2.19 5.63 -2.94
C ALA A 266 1.72 6.95 -2.29
N ALA A 267 1.07 6.90 -1.12
CA ALA A 267 0.50 8.08 -0.47
C ALA A 267 1.58 9.08 -0.05
N ASN A 268 1.19 10.35 0.06
CA ASN A 268 1.98 11.43 0.68
C ASN A 268 1.56 11.71 2.13
N HIS A 269 0.49 11.07 2.61
CA HIS A 269 0.05 11.16 4.00
C HIS A 269 -0.71 9.89 4.40
N PHE A 270 -0.81 9.65 5.70
CA PHE A 270 -1.63 8.60 6.28
C PHE A 270 -2.05 9.03 7.69
N ASN A 271 -3.19 9.70 7.80
CA ASN A 271 -3.62 10.33 9.04
C ASN A 271 -4.15 9.29 10.04
N ASN A 272 -3.84 9.49 11.31
CA ASN A 272 -4.45 8.76 12.44
C ASN A 272 -4.21 9.57 13.71
N PRO A 273 -5.04 10.58 14.03
CA PRO A 273 -4.77 11.52 15.12
C PRO A 273 -4.67 10.82 16.48
N MET A 274 -3.89 11.42 17.40
CA MET A 274 -3.89 11.01 18.81
C MET A 274 -5.02 11.71 19.55
N ALA A 275 -5.84 10.95 20.26
CA ALA A 275 -6.78 11.46 21.25
C ALA A 275 -6.19 11.34 22.65
N LYS A 276 -6.47 12.32 23.51
CA LYS A 276 -6.17 12.24 24.95
C LYS A 276 -7.20 11.35 25.61
N ASP A 277 -6.73 10.39 26.39
CA ASP A 277 -7.61 9.54 27.17
C ASP A 277 -7.99 10.24 28.49
N GLY A 278 -9.27 10.63 28.62
CA GLY A 278 -9.78 11.22 29.86
C GLY A 278 -9.93 10.22 31.01
N LYS A 279 -9.92 8.90 30.75
CA LYS A 279 -10.13 7.84 31.74
C LYS A 279 -8.84 7.17 32.20
N HIS A 280 -7.81 7.12 31.34
CA HIS A 280 -6.51 6.49 31.65
C HIS A 280 -5.42 7.44 32.20
N PHE A 281 -5.80 8.63 32.67
CA PHE A 281 -4.91 9.57 33.36
C PHE A 281 -4.15 8.92 34.55
N LEU A 282 -4.73 7.88 35.15
CA LEU A 282 -4.16 7.14 36.28
C LEU A 282 -3.28 5.93 35.87
N ALA A 283 -3.26 5.56 34.58
CA ALA A 283 -2.56 4.38 34.06
C ALA A 283 -1.29 4.73 33.25
N GLY A 284 -0.89 6.00 33.19
CA GLY A 284 0.36 6.44 32.55
C GLY A 284 0.41 6.39 31.02
N ARG A 285 -0.67 5.96 30.34
CA ARG A 285 -0.81 6.14 28.88
C ARG A 285 -1.64 7.40 28.62
N ASN A 286 -0.99 8.45 28.13
CA ASN A 286 -1.62 9.77 27.97
C ASN A 286 -2.39 9.94 26.64
N TYR A 287 -2.21 9.04 25.67
CA TYR A 287 -2.76 9.18 24.31
C TYR A 287 -3.09 7.82 23.67
N PHE A 288 -4.14 7.77 22.86
CA PHE A 288 -4.49 6.63 22.01
C PHE A 288 -4.79 7.08 20.58
N ARG A 289 -4.60 6.18 19.61
CA ARG A 289 -4.88 6.41 18.19
C ARG A 289 -6.28 5.90 17.85
N SER A 290 -6.95 6.52 16.90
CA SER A 290 -8.29 6.09 16.44
C SER A 290 -8.27 4.74 15.76
N ILE A 291 -7.23 4.47 14.97
CA ILE A 291 -7.01 3.19 14.30
C ILE A 291 -5.87 2.48 15.05
N GLY A 292 -6.13 1.27 15.52
CA GLY A 292 -5.22 0.56 16.42
C GLY A 292 -3.95 0.05 15.74
N HIS A 293 -4.05 -0.35 14.47
CA HIS A 293 -2.95 -0.99 13.76
C HIS A 293 -2.84 -0.46 12.33
N ILE A 294 -1.68 0.13 12.02
CA ILE A 294 -1.30 0.54 10.67
C ILE A 294 0.13 0.05 10.43
N GLU A 295 0.34 -0.77 9.40
CA GLU A 295 1.65 -1.25 8.98
C GLU A 295 1.89 -0.99 7.50
N HIS A 296 3.12 -0.59 7.17
CA HIS A 296 3.56 -0.33 5.81
C HIS A 296 4.75 -1.20 5.46
N TYR A 297 4.62 -2.01 4.43
CA TYR A 297 5.66 -2.86 3.89
C TYR A 297 6.26 -2.19 2.66
N ALA A 298 7.58 -1.96 2.67
CA ALA A 298 8.26 -1.21 1.61
C ALA A 298 9.55 -1.91 1.17
N ASN A 299 9.70 -2.12 -0.14
CA ASN A 299 10.97 -2.49 -0.74
C ASN A 299 11.80 -1.21 -0.94
N VAL A 300 13.03 -1.16 -0.43
CA VAL A 300 13.90 0.03 -0.51
C VAL A 300 14.25 0.41 -1.95
N GLY A 301 14.25 -0.56 -2.87
CA GLY A 301 14.47 -0.34 -4.30
C GLY A 301 13.20 -0.26 -5.14
N ASP A 302 12.01 -0.17 -4.51
CA ASP A 302 10.75 0.07 -5.20
C ASP A 302 10.56 1.57 -5.46
N PHE A 303 10.42 1.94 -6.73
CA PHE A 303 10.12 3.29 -7.18
C PHE A 303 8.90 3.90 -6.48
N VAL A 304 7.81 3.14 -6.34
CA VAL A 304 6.56 3.67 -5.80
C VAL A 304 6.66 3.85 -4.29
N ALA A 305 7.25 2.88 -3.58
CA ALA A 305 7.53 3.04 -2.15
C ALA A 305 8.45 4.24 -1.88
N ARG A 306 9.42 4.51 -2.77
CA ARG A 306 10.29 5.68 -2.73
C ARG A 306 9.58 6.98 -3.03
N PHE A 307 8.62 6.98 -3.94
CA PHE A 307 7.80 8.15 -4.23
C PHE A 307 6.79 8.44 -3.10
N GLY A 308 6.29 7.40 -2.42
CA GLY A 308 5.35 7.47 -1.30
C GLY A 308 6.03 7.20 0.04
N VAL A 309 5.61 6.16 0.76
CA VAL A 309 5.92 5.92 2.18
C VAL A 309 7.37 6.19 2.58
N LEU A 310 8.38 5.80 1.80
CA LEU A 310 9.78 6.01 2.17
C LEU A 310 10.20 7.49 2.12
N ASN A 311 9.62 8.29 1.22
CA ASN A 311 9.88 9.74 1.17
C ASN A 311 9.29 10.47 2.39
N PHE A 312 8.11 10.05 2.82
CA PHE A 312 7.36 10.71 3.90
C PHE A 312 7.67 10.17 5.30
N THR A 313 8.53 9.14 5.43
CA THR A 313 8.87 8.50 6.72
C THR A 313 10.37 8.44 7.04
N THR A 314 11.26 8.77 6.10
CA THR A 314 12.72 8.70 6.31
C THR A 314 13.28 9.96 6.98
N LYS A 315 14.07 9.80 8.06
CA LYS A 315 14.71 10.91 8.82
C LYS A 315 16.04 11.41 8.20
N ASP A 316 16.63 10.65 7.28
CA ASP A 316 18.05 10.72 6.86
C ASP A 316 18.52 11.98 6.12
N LYS A 317 17.66 12.98 5.91
CA LYS A 317 18.10 14.27 5.34
C LYS A 317 18.36 15.36 6.40
N GLN A 318 18.34 15.06 7.70
CA GLN A 318 18.68 16.01 8.78
C GLN A 318 20.19 16.34 8.92
N LEU A 319 20.93 16.45 7.81
CA LEU A 319 22.30 16.97 7.80
C LEU A 319 22.35 18.25 6.94
N GLY A 320 21.55 19.27 7.28
CA GLY A 320 21.71 20.59 6.63
C GLY A 320 20.63 21.65 6.80
N SER A 321 19.43 21.34 7.33
CA SER A 321 18.37 22.33 7.48
C SER A 321 18.52 23.11 8.80
N ASN A 322 18.73 24.43 8.70
CA ASN A 322 18.74 25.36 9.83
C ASN A 322 17.46 25.21 10.68
N ASP A 323 17.60 25.25 12.00
CA ASP A 323 16.56 25.04 13.02
C ASP A 323 15.34 26.00 12.98
N ASP A 324 15.25 26.89 11.99
CA ASP A 324 14.26 27.97 11.92
C ASP A 324 13.09 27.71 10.94
N ASP A 325 13.16 26.67 10.09
CA ASP A 325 12.00 26.25 9.29
C ASP A 325 11.11 25.33 10.16
N GLU A 326 9.96 25.88 10.56
CA GLU A 326 8.86 25.23 11.27
C GLU A 326 8.79 23.73 10.95
N LYS A 327 9.27 22.89 11.89
CA LYS A 327 9.29 21.41 11.78
C LYS A 327 7.90 20.92 11.40
N SER A 328 7.67 20.77 10.11
CA SER A 328 6.34 20.49 9.63
C SER A 328 6.08 19.01 9.84
N GLU A 329 5.22 18.69 10.82
CA GLU A 329 4.93 17.30 11.17
C GLU A 329 4.39 16.55 9.95
N ASN A 330 5.17 15.62 9.42
CA ASN A 330 4.72 14.78 8.32
C ASN A 330 3.76 13.71 8.89
N ARG A 331 2.50 13.74 8.42
CA ARG A 331 1.40 12.93 8.97
C ARG A 331 1.31 11.58 8.28
N PHE A 332 2.39 10.80 8.33
CA PHE A 332 2.44 9.45 7.79
C PHE A 332 2.51 8.43 8.94
N VAL A 333 1.36 8.06 9.49
CA VAL A 333 1.26 7.24 10.71
C VAL A 333 1.22 5.75 10.39
N GLY A 334 2.11 4.98 11.00
CA GLY A 334 2.12 3.52 10.95
C GLY A 334 3.53 2.96 11.07
N THR A 335 3.66 1.68 11.38
CA THR A 335 4.97 1.01 11.45
C THR A 335 5.46 0.70 10.04
N VAL A 336 6.63 1.21 9.64
CA VAL A 336 7.23 0.91 8.33
C VAL A 336 8.25 -0.23 8.43
N PHE A 337 8.02 -1.32 7.73
CA PHE A 337 8.95 -2.44 7.56
C PHE A 337 9.67 -2.33 6.20
N LYS A 338 10.96 -1.99 6.25
CA LYS A 338 11.82 -1.83 5.06
C LYS A 338 12.52 -3.14 4.70
N ARG A 339 12.29 -3.65 3.49
CA ARG A 339 13.05 -4.77 2.89
C ARG A 339 14.11 -4.22 1.94
N TYR A 340 15.38 -4.57 2.14
CA TYR A 340 16.46 -4.25 1.20
C TYR A 340 16.38 -5.12 -0.05
N GLY A 341 15.50 -4.73 -0.97
CA GLY A 341 15.34 -5.34 -2.28
C GLY A 341 14.55 -4.43 -3.21
N THR A 342 14.44 -4.85 -4.47
CA THR A 342 13.63 -4.17 -5.49
C THR A 342 12.29 -4.91 -5.68
N GLY A 343 11.46 -4.38 -6.58
CA GLY A 343 10.23 -5.00 -7.03
C GLY A 343 8.99 -4.35 -6.44
N HIS A 344 7.98 -4.08 -7.29
CA HIS A 344 6.76 -3.40 -6.88
C HIS A 344 5.50 -4.28 -6.85
N MET A 345 5.40 -5.25 -7.77
CA MET A 345 4.25 -6.19 -7.86
C MET A 345 3.87 -6.84 -6.53
N LEU A 346 2.58 -6.86 -6.19
CA LEU A 346 2.10 -7.30 -4.88
C LEU A 346 2.42 -8.79 -4.63
N ASN A 347 1.98 -9.69 -5.51
CA ASN A 347 2.19 -11.11 -5.27
C ASN A 347 3.68 -11.44 -5.40
N GLN A 348 4.27 -11.06 -6.53
CA GLN A 348 5.62 -11.46 -6.89
C GLN A 348 6.74 -10.85 -6.03
N HIS A 349 6.63 -9.57 -5.64
CA HIS A 349 7.74 -8.88 -4.98
C HIS A 349 7.49 -8.62 -3.49
N TYR A 350 6.23 -8.54 -3.07
CA TYR A 350 5.88 -8.41 -1.66
C TYR A 350 5.52 -9.75 -1.04
N LEU A 351 4.40 -10.37 -1.45
CA LEU A 351 3.87 -11.56 -0.78
C LEU A 351 4.79 -12.78 -0.90
N GLU A 352 5.52 -12.98 -2.00
CA GLU A 352 6.52 -14.05 -2.11
C GLU A 352 7.67 -13.91 -1.10
N ASN A 353 8.07 -12.68 -0.78
CA ASN A 353 9.17 -12.42 0.15
C ASN A 353 8.71 -12.34 1.60
N MET A 354 7.48 -11.90 1.84
CA MET A 354 6.95 -11.65 3.18
C MET A 354 6.15 -12.85 3.68
N PHE A 355 5.41 -13.52 2.80
CA PHE A 355 4.53 -14.66 3.07
C PHE A 355 4.82 -15.80 2.07
N THR A 356 6.08 -16.27 2.09
CA THR A 356 6.55 -17.35 1.21
C THR A 356 5.71 -18.62 1.40
N MET A 357 5.05 -19.06 0.34
CA MET A 357 4.22 -20.28 0.35
C MET A 357 5.06 -21.51 0.00
N LYS A 358 4.80 -22.62 0.69
CA LYS A 358 5.28 -23.96 0.33
C LYS A 358 4.10 -24.92 0.34
N GLY A 359 3.61 -25.27 -0.86
CA GLY A 359 2.34 -25.97 -0.99
C GLY A 359 1.19 -25.08 -0.51
N ASN A 360 0.43 -25.57 0.46
CA ASN A 360 -0.80 -24.92 0.96
C ASN A 360 -0.58 -24.06 2.21
N GLU A 361 0.67 -23.82 2.60
CA GLU A 361 1.01 -23.12 3.85
C GLU A 361 2.10 -22.07 3.62
N VAL A 362 1.96 -20.95 4.32
CA VAL A 362 3.01 -19.95 4.50
C VAL A 362 4.08 -20.53 5.42
N LEU A 363 5.35 -20.39 5.06
CA LEU A 363 6.47 -20.81 5.89
C LEU A 363 6.54 -20.01 7.20
N GLU A 364 6.90 -20.67 8.30
CA GLU A 364 7.06 -20.01 9.62
C GLU A 364 8.30 -19.10 9.72
N SER A 365 9.15 -19.14 8.70
CA SER A 365 10.42 -18.39 8.62
C SER A 365 10.69 -18.00 7.18
N ASN A 366 11.27 -16.83 6.99
CA ASN A 366 11.83 -16.38 5.71
C ASN A 366 12.83 -15.23 5.98
N PRO A 367 13.77 -14.97 5.04
CA PRO A 367 14.85 -14.02 5.26
C PRO A 367 14.41 -12.62 5.70
N PHE A 368 13.26 -12.14 5.22
CA PHE A 368 12.76 -10.82 5.58
C PHE A 368 12.07 -10.82 6.94
N MET A 369 11.15 -11.77 7.18
CA MET A 369 10.39 -11.83 8.41
C MET A 369 11.26 -12.18 9.63
N ASP A 370 12.36 -12.91 9.43
CA ASP A 370 13.36 -13.20 10.47
C ASP A 370 14.39 -12.09 10.65
N SER A 371 14.37 -11.04 9.81
CA SER A 371 15.37 -9.98 9.91
C SER A 371 15.23 -9.22 11.22
N PRO A 372 16.37 -8.86 11.85
CA PRO A 372 16.38 -8.12 13.11
C PRO A 372 15.87 -6.71 12.90
N VAL A 373 15.28 -6.15 13.94
CA VAL A 373 14.60 -4.87 13.90
C VAL A 373 15.23 -3.91 14.91
N VAL A 374 15.60 -2.72 14.44
CA VAL A 374 16.18 -1.67 15.27
C VAL A 374 15.10 -0.65 15.60
N VAL A 375 14.82 -0.52 16.90
CA VAL A 375 13.84 0.42 17.47
C VAL A 375 14.56 1.58 18.14
N ASP A 376 13.96 2.77 18.10
CA ASP A 376 14.45 3.93 18.85
C ASP A 376 14.06 3.85 20.34
N GLU A 377 14.70 4.68 21.16
CA GLU A 377 14.44 4.71 22.60
C GLU A 377 13.02 5.19 22.94
N GLU A 378 12.42 6.04 22.11
CA GLU A 378 11.05 6.50 22.28
C GLU A 378 10.07 5.32 22.17
N TYR A 379 10.25 4.47 21.16
CA TYR A 379 9.48 3.25 21.01
C TYR A 379 9.63 2.32 22.22
N LEU A 380 10.85 2.12 22.70
CA LEU A 380 11.13 1.26 23.85
C LEU A 380 10.51 1.78 25.15
N ASN A 381 10.49 3.10 25.35
CA ASN A 381 9.81 3.73 26.47
C ASN A 381 8.30 3.45 26.44
N ASN A 382 7.69 3.45 25.25
CA ASN A 382 6.27 3.18 25.07
C ASN A 382 5.93 1.67 25.06
N ASN A 383 6.93 0.79 24.89
CA ASN A 383 6.76 -0.66 24.77
C ASN A 383 7.67 -1.44 25.74
N PRO A 384 7.38 -1.43 27.05
CA PRO A 384 8.25 -2.01 28.08
C PRO A 384 8.54 -3.51 27.89
N LYS A 385 7.58 -4.28 27.32
CA LYS A 385 7.80 -5.71 26.99
C LYS A 385 8.89 -5.92 25.95
N HIS A 386 9.00 -5.02 24.97
CA HIS A 386 10.04 -5.09 23.94
C HIS A 386 11.40 -4.66 24.51
N ARG A 387 11.41 -3.67 25.41
CA ARG A 387 12.61 -3.30 26.17
C ARG A 387 13.11 -4.46 27.04
N GLU A 388 12.24 -5.09 27.81
CA GLU A 388 12.58 -6.25 28.65
C GLU A 388 13.15 -7.40 27.81
N ARG A 389 12.54 -7.69 26.66
CA ARG A 389 13.03 -8.72 25.74
C ARG A 389 14.47 -8.44 25.27
N LEU A 390 14.78 -7.19 24.89
CA LEU A 390 16.14 -6.79 24.50
C LEU A 390 17.11 -6.86 25.68
N GLN A 391 16.70 -6.41 26.87
CA GLN A 391 17.51 -6.47 28.10
C GLN A 391 17.85 -7.90 28.52
N ASN A 392 16.93 -8.84 28.28
CA ASN A 392 17.13 -10.28 28.52
C ASN A 392 17.93 -10.98 27.40
N GLY A 393 18.54 -10.23 26.47
CA GLY A 393 19.36 -10.77 25.39
C GLY A 393 18.57 -11.36 24.21
N GLY A 394 17.25 -11.12 24.15
CA GLY A 394 16.42 -11.51 23.02
C GLY A 394 16.47 -10.48 21.89
N GLU A 395 16.23 -10.93 20.66
CA GLU A 395 16.16 -10.04 19.48
C GLU A 395 14.71 -9.71 19.11
N LEU A 396 14.48 -8.49 18.62
CA LEU A 396 13.25 -8.12 17.92
C LEU A 396 13.42 -8.41 16.43
N THR A 397 12.44 -9.06 15.83
CA THR A 397 12.40 -9.41 14.40
C THR A 397 11.14 -8.86 13.77
N VAL A 398 11.13 -8.72 12.44
CA VAL A 398 9.96 -8.22 11.70
C VAL A 398 8.73 -9.07 12.05
N LYS A 399 8.86 -10.40 12.07
CA LYS A 399 7.77 -11.31 12.44
C LYS A 399 7.26 -11.18 13.87
N SER A 400 8.11 -10.74 14.80
CA SER A 400 7.70 -10.54 16.18
C SER A 400 6.94 -9.22 16.38
N MET A 401 7.07 -8.29 15.44
CA MET A 401 6.46 -6.96 15.51
C MET A 401 5.29 -6.80 14.55
N SER A 402 5.28 -7.53 13.43
CA SER A 402 4.22 -7.55 12.45
C SER A 402 2.98 -8.28 12.96
N ARG A 403 1.89 -7.55 13.13
CA ARG A 403 0.57 -8.10 13.41
C ARG A 403 0.00 -8.82 12.20
N LEU A 404 0.23 -8.33 10.97
CA LEU A 404 -0.23 -9.02 9.76
C LEU A 404 0.33 -10.43 9.67
N TRP A 405 1.59 -10.61 10.06
CA TRP A 405 2.26 -11.90 10.05
C TRP A 405 1.49 -12.94 10.87
N LEU A 406 0.91 -12.56 12.01
CA LEU A 406 0.15 -13.45 12.87
C LEU A 406 -1.13 -14.01 12.22
N TYR A 407 -1.61 -13.41 11.12
CA TYR A 407 -2.75 -13.92 10.36
C TYR A 407 -2.41 -15.04 9.38
N ARG A 408 -1.12 -15.28 9.08
CA ARG A 408 -0.70 -16.33 8.14
C ARG A 408 -1.29 -17.69 8.54
N ASN A 409 -1.58 -18.53 7.55
CA ASN A 409 -2.12 -19.89 7.76
C ASN A 409 -3.44 -19.95 8.56
N GLY A 410 -4.20 -18.86 8.63
CA GLY A 410 -5.45 -18.83 9.39
C GLY A 410 -5.30 -18.43 10.86
N GLY A 411 -4.10 -18.00 11.30
CA GLY A 411 -3.90 -17.50 12.67
C GLY A 411 -4.70 -16.23 12.94
N THR A 412 -4.93 -15.90 14.21
CA THR A 412 -5.61 -14.66 14.62
C THR A 412 -4.79 -14.01 15.74
N PRO A 413 -4.36 -12.74 15.59
CA PRO A 413 -3.68 -12.02 16.65
C PRO A 413 -4.56 -11.91 17.90
N LYS A 414 -3.93 -11.88 19.07
CA LYS A 414 -4.64 -11.53 20.31
C LYS A 414 -4.94 -10.02 20.33
N GLU A 415 -6.12 -9.65 20.81
CA GLU A 415 -6.43 -8.25 21.14
C GLU A 415 -5.69 -7.86 22.42
N TYR A 416 -5.18 -6.62 22.48
CA TYR A 416 -4.37 -6.10 23.57
C TYR A 416 -5.05 -4.96 24.33
#